data_AF-A0A834VH86-F1
#
_entry.id   AF-A0A834VH86-F1
#
_cell.length_a   1.000
_cell.length_b   1.000
_cell.length_c   1.000
_cell.angle_alpha   90.00
_cell.angle_beta   90.00
_cell.angle_gamma   90.00
#
_symmetry.space_group_name_H-M   'P 1'
#
loop_
_entity.id
_entity.type
_entity.pdbx_description
1 polymer ?
#
loop_
_entity_poly.entity_id
_entity_poly.type
_entity_poly.pdbx_seq_one_letter_code
_entity_poly.pdbx_strand_id
1 'polypeptide(L)'
;MASNPDNSFLYNPYYVEQYFPSIRRLRESLRYLRRYVSDTVPIGFLEDFNTIDRCLESLESAMIAGEEELIGQTYRVRPIEILLRPDMENFVETVLRTHHERIRLARTIEATDPVDIDFVVAVEHYRVVLSQFKIDYVNLCILFKITFNYSKCRISIVFF
;
A
#
# COMPACT_ATOMS: atom_id res chain seq x y z
N MET A 1 23.51 28.29 15.48
CA MET A 1 23.55 26.88 15.92
C MET A 1 22.38 26.19 15.25
N ALA A 2 22.66 25.13 14.50
CA ALA A 2 21.70 24.44 13.65
C ALA A 2 20.54 23.88 14.49
N SER A 3 19.35 24.01 13.94
CA SER A 3 18.07 23.49 14.42
C SER A 3 18.17 22.01 14.81
N ASN A 4 17.60 21.67 15.97
CA ASN A 4 17.37 20.29 16.41
C ASN A 4 16.85 19.43 15.24
N PRO A 5 17.38 18.21 15.03
CA PRO A 5 16.69 17.25 14.17
C PRO A 5 15.33 17.01 14.82
N ASP A 6 14.29 17.22 14.02
CA ASP A 6 12.92 17.05 14.41
C ASP A 6 12.73 15.61 14.91
N ASN A 7 12.72 15.43 16.23
CA ASN A 7 12.57 14.15 16.93
C ASN A 7 11.14 13.61 16.83
N SER A 8 10.38 14.01 15.80
CA SER A 8 9.02 13.59 15.52
C SER A 8 8.89 12.07 15.35
N PHE A 9 9.99 11.37 15.04
CA PHE A 9 10.08 9.90 15.07
C PHE A 9 9.80 9.26 16.44
N LEU A 10 9.97 9.99 17.55
CA LEU A 10 9.69 9.47 18.89
C LEU A 10 8.18 9.46 19.24
N TYR A 11 7.34 10.10 18.43
CA TYR A 11 5.91 10.27 18.72
C TYR A 11 4.97 9.61 17.71
N ASN A 12 5.50 9.00 16.64
CA ASN A 12 4.72 8.19 15.70
C ASN A 12 4.92 6.71 16.03
N PRO A 13 3.86 5.90 16.26
CA PRO A 13 4.03 4.51 16.70
C PRO A 13 4.75 3.65 15.66
N TYR A 14 4.65 3.97 14.37
CA TYR A 14 5.37 3.31 13.27
C TYR A 14 5.77 4.31 12.16
N TYR A 15 6.97 4.14 11.59
CA TYR A 15 7.48 4.93 10.45
C TYR A 15 6.63 4.75 9.19
N VAL A 16 6.08 3.56 8.95
CA VAL A 16 5.27 3.26 7.75
C VAL A 16 3.97 4.06 7.68
N GLU A 17 3.46 4.56 8.81
CA GLU A 17 2.19 5.29 8.86
C GLU A 17 2.23 6.59 8.06
N GLN A 18 3.41 7.20 7.89
CA GLN A 18 3.56 8.41 7.06
C GLN A 18 3.15 8.17 5.60
N TYR A 19 3.09 6.92 5.15
CA TYR A 19 2.72 6.56 3.79
C TYR A 19 1.23 6.19 3.63
N PHE A 20 0.49 6.01 4.72
CA PHE A 20 -0.95 5.71 4.70
C PHE A 20 -1.83 6.75 4.00
N PRO A 21 -1.50 8.07 4.03
CA PRO A 21 -2.25 9.05 3.23
C PRO A 21 -2.34 8.70 1.74
N SER A 22 -1.35 8.03 1.15
CA SER A 22 -1.42 7.57 -0.25
C SER A 22 -2.45 6.46 -0.48
N ILE A 23 -2.65 5.57 0.50
CA ILE A 23 -3.66 4.51 0.46
C ILE A 23 -5.05 5.13 0.55
N ARG A 24 -5.24 6.06 1.51
CA ARG A 24 -6.49 6.81 1.67
C ARG A 24 -6.87 7.58 0.41
N ARG A 25 -5.93 8.34 -0.16
CA ARG A 25 -6.16 9.09 -1.40
C ARG A 25 -6.59 8.16 -2.54
N LEU A 26 -5.86 7.06 -2.77
CA LEU A 26 -6.20 6.12 -3.82
C LEU A 26 -7.59 5.49 -3.63
N ARG A 27 -7.95 5.15 -2.38
CA ARG A 27 -9.29 4.66 -2.03
C ARG A 27 -10.37 5.70 -2.35
N GLU A 28 -10.13 6.97 -2.04
CA GLU A 28 -11.05 8.06 -2.36
C GLU A 28 -11.20 8.27 -3.88
N SER A 29 -10.10 8.23 -4.64
CA SER A 29 -10.13 8.32 -6.11
C SER A 29 -10.92 7.16 -6.72
N LEU A 30 -10.73 5.93 -6.23
CA LEU A 30 -11.49 4.76 -6.69
C LEU A 30 -12.98 4.87 -6.34
N ARG A 31 -13.31 5.36 -5.15
CA ARG A 31 -14.71 5.64 -4.75
C ARG A 31 -15.33 6.73 -5.61
N TYR A 32 -14.54 7.73 -6.01
CA TYR A 32 -14.99 8.77 -6.94
C TYR A 32 -15.40 8.13 -8.28
N LEU A 33 -14.57 7.29 -8.90
CA LEU A 33 -14.94 6.56 -10.13
C LEU A 33 -16.22 5.74 -9.96
N ARG A 34 -16.35 5.05 -8.82
CA ARG A 34 -17.50 4.17 -8.56
C ARG A 34 -18.85 4.92 -8.60
N ARG A 35 -18.87 6.21 -8.26
CA ARG A 35 -20.11 7.03 -8.27
C ARG A 35 -20.69 7.23 -9.66
N TYR A 36 -19.90 7.07 -10.71
CA TYR A 36 -20.32 7.25 -12.11
C TYR A 36 -20.71 5.92 -12.77
N VAL A 37 -20.56 4.81 -12.06
CA VAL A 37 -20.93 3.48 -12.54
C VAL A 37 -22.30 3.11 -11.99
N SER A 38 -23.21 2.65 -12.86
CA SER A 38 -24.53 2.13 -12.44
C SER A 38 -24.38 0.99 -11.44
N ASP A 39 -25.29 0.92 -10.46
CA ASP A 39 -25.33 -0.17 -9.47
C ASP A 39 -25.57 -1.56 -10.11
N THR A 40 -26.05 -1.60 -11.35
CA THR A 40 -26.24 -2.83 -12.14
C THR A 40 -24.95 -3.25 -12.85
N VAL A 41 -23.88 -3.49 -12.08
CA VAL A 41 -22.62 -4.02 -12.61
C VAL A 41 -22.71 -5.53 -12.79
N PRO A 42 -22.21 -6.11 -13.91
CA PRO A 42 -22.17 -7.57 -14.05
C PRO A 42 -21.34 -8.21 -12.93
N ILE A 43 -21.80 -9.36 -12.43
CA ILE A 43 -21.25 -10.03 -11.23
C ILE A 43 -19.72 -10.16 -11.26
N GLY A 44 -19.14 -10.54 -12.40
CA GLY A 44 -17.69 -10.71 -12.54
C GLY A 44 -16.85 -9.43 -12.35
N PHE A 45 -17.47 -8.24 -12.39
CA PHE A 45 -16.79 -6.97 -12.11
C PHE A 45 -17.08 -6.44 -10.71
N LEU A 46 -18.20 -6.83 -10.08
CA LEU A 46 -18.46 -6.55 -8.66
C LEU A 46 -17.36 -7.13 -7.77
N GLU A 47 -16.78 -8.26 -8.16
CA GLU A 47 -15.62 -8.85 -7.49
C GLU A 47 -14.38 -7.95 -7.56
N ASP A 48 -14.08 -7.35 -8.71
CA ASP A 48 -12.96 -6.39 -8.86
C ASP A 48 -13.15 -5.18 -7.91
N PHE A 49 -14.36 -4.60 -7.87
CA PHE A 49 -14.68 -3.46 -7.01
C PHE A 49 -14.54 -3.80 -5.50
N ASN A 50 -15.07 -4.94 -5.06
CA ASN A 50 -15.03 -5.34 -3.66
C ASN A 50 -13.65 -5.85 -3.22
N THR A 51 -12.86 -6.37 -4.15
CA THR A 51 -11.53 -6.92 -3.85
C THR A 51 -10.54 -5.80 -3.58
N ILE A 52 -10.59 -4.69 -4.32
CA ILE A 52 -9.59 -3.64 -4.12
C ILE A 52 -9.72 -2.94 -2.77
N ASP A 53 -10.94 -2.72 -2.26
CA ASP A 53 -11.14 -2.10 -0.95
C ASP A 53 -10.49 -2.96 0.17
N ARG A 54 -10.74 -4.28 0.12
CA ARG A 54 -10.13 -5.26 1.04
C ARG A 54 -8.61 -5.32 0.90
N CYS A 55 -8.10 -5.24 -0.32
CA CYS A 55 -6.66 -5.19 -0.58
C CYS A 55 -6.02 -3.94 0.07
N LEU A 56 -6.59 -2.75 -0.16
CA LEU A 56 -6.07 -1.50 0.40
C LEU A 56 -6.07 -1.49 1.93
N GLU A 57 -7.11 -2.05 2.57
CA GLU A 57 -7.13 -2.26 4.03
C GLU A 57 -6.03 -3.22 4.50
N SER A 58 -5.88 -4.35 3.81
CA SER A 58 -4.88 -5.38 4.16
C SER A 58 -3.43 -4.88 4.05
N LEU A 59 -3.18 -3.88 3.19
CA LEU A 59 -1.85 -3.30 2.99
C LEU A 59 -1.37 -2.47 4.19
N GLU A 60 -2.25 -1.67 4.80
CA GLU A 60 -1.90 -0.90 6.00
C GLU A 60 -1.45 -1.83 7.13
N SER A 61 -2.21 -2.92 7.37
CA SER A 61 -1.86 -3.93 8.36
C SER A 61 -0.57 -4.68 8.01
N ALA A 62 -0.36 -5.03 6.74
CA ALA A 62 0.86 -5.70 6.31
C ALA A 62 2.13 -4.83 6.47
N MET A 63 1.99 -3.52 6.25
CA MET A 63 3.08 -2.57 6.46
C MET A 63 3.46 -2.45 7.95
N ILE A 64 2.47 -2.34 8.85
CA ILE A 64 2.72 -2.28 10.31
C ILE A 64 3.38 -3.57 10.79
N ALA A 65 2.80 -4.73 10.47
CA ALA A 65 3.33 -6.02 10.88
C ALA A 65 4.76 -6.23 10.37
N GLY A 66 5.06 -5.72 9.17
CA GLY A 66 6.40 -5.76 8.61
C GLY A 66 7.41 -4.93 9.38
N GLU A 67 7.06 -3.70 9.73
CA GLU A 67 7.90 -2.84 10.55
C GLU A 67 8.10 -3.40 11.96
N GLU A 68 7.02 -3.89 12.60
CA GLU A 68 7.07 -4.54 13.91
C GLU A 68 8.02 -5.72 13.94
N GLU A 69 7.99 -6.58 12.93
CA GLU A 69 8.86 -7.75 12.88
C GLU A 69 10.33 -7.32 12.65
N LEU A 70 10.58 -6.33 11.77
CA LEU A 70 11.94 -5.78 11.57
C LEU A 70 12.51 -5.20 12.87
N ILE A 71 11.70 -4.44 13.62
CA ILE A 71 12.09 -3.86 14.91
C ILE A 71 12.18 -4.94 16.00
N GLY A 72 11.27 -5.91 16.02
CA GLY A 72 11.24 -7.02 16.98
C GLY A 72 12.47 -7.93 16.90
N GLN A 73 13.13 -8.01 15.74
CA GLN A 73 14.44 -8.68 15.64
C GLN A 73 15.59 -7.92 16.31
N THR A 74 15.36 -6.68 16.73
CA THR A 74 16.42 -5.72 17.10
C THR A 74 16.37 -5.26 18.55
N TYR A 75 15.77 -6.03 19.47
CA TYR A 75 15.71 -5.73 20.93
C TYR A 75 17.05 -5.39 21.64
N ARG A 76 18.19 -5.33 20.93
CA ARG A 76 19.52 -4.93 21.43
C ARG A 76 20.12 -3.68 20.75
N VAL A 77 19.41 -3.04 19.82
CA VAL A 77 19.94 -1.98 18.93
C VAL A 77 19.12 -0.70 19.09
N ARG A 78 19.76 0.48 19.02
CA ARG A 78 19.04 1.76 19.18
C ARG A 78 18.15 2.02 17.94
N PRO A 79 16.98 2.69 18.07
CA PRO A 79 16.07 2.98 16.95
C PRO A 79 16.72 3.60 15.70
N ILE A 80 17.70 4.49 15.90
CA ILE A 80 18.44 5.13 14.80
C ILE A 80 19.33 4.13 14.04
N GLU A 81 19.89 3.15 14.72
CA GLU A 81 20.77 2.14 14.13
C GLU A 81 19.97 1.08 13.33
N ILE A 82 18.69 0.90 13.67
CA ILE A 82 17.76 0.03 12.92
C ILE A 82 17.52 0.59 11.51
N LEU A 83 17.29 1.90 11.39
CA LEU A 83 17.06 2.58 10.10
C LEU A 83 18.26 2.54 9.14
N LEU A 84 19.46 2.25 9.65
CA LEU A 84 20.70 2.17 8.86
C LEU A 84 21.01 0.74 8.39
N ARG A 85 20.16 -0.24 8.71
CA ARG A 85 20.37 -1.61 8.24
C ARG A 85 19.89 -1.77 6.80
N PRO A 86 20.61 -2.57 5.98
CA PRO A 86 20.24 -2.79 4.58
C PRO A 86 18.82 -3.38 4.38
N ASP A 87 18.33 -4.19 5.31
CA ASP A 87 16.98 -4.77 5.26
C ASP A 87 15.88 -3.74 5.55
N MET A 88 16.12 -2.84 6.52
CA MET A 88 15.23 -1.70 6.77
C MET A 88 15.28 -0.68 5.64
N GLU A 89 16.44 -0.43 5.06
CA GLU A 89 16.61 0.45 3.90
C GLU A 89 15.82 -0.09 2.69
N ASN A 90 15.98 -1.38 2.37
CA ASN A 90 15.22 -2.02 1.29
C ASN A 90 13.70 -2.03 1.55
N PHE A 91 13.29 -2.22 2.80
CA PHE A 91 11.88 -2.15 3.20
C PHE A 91 11.31 -0.75 3.00
N VAL A 92 12.00 0.28 3.51
CA VAL A 92 11.60 1.68 3.36
C VAL A 92 11.59 2.11 1.89
N GLU A 93 12.59 1.72 1.10
CA GLU A 93 12.61 2.00 -0.35
C GLU A 93 11.42 1.37 -1.06
N THR A 94 11.08 0.12 -0.74
CA THR A 94 9.92 -0.55 -1.31
C THR A 94 8.63 0.16 -0.91
N VAL A 95 8.46 0.48 0.38
CA VAL A 95 7.30 1.22 0.86
C VAL A 95 7.18 2.59 0.18
N LEU A 96 8.29 3.32 0.03
CA LEU A 96 8.33 4.63 -0.64
C LEU A 96 7.99 4.54 -2.13
N ARG A 97 8.53 3.54 -2.84
CA ARG A 97 8.20 3.32 -4.25
C ARG A 97 6.71 3.04 -4.43
N THR A 98 6.15 2.13 -3.63
CA THR A 98 4.72 1.82 -3.68
C THR A 98 3.86 3.03 -3.31
N HIS A 99 4.32 3.88 -2.39
CA HIS A 99 3.67 5.14 -2.06
C HIS A 99 3.57 6.08 -3.26
N HIS A 100 4.67 6.28 -3.99
CA HIS A 100 4.67 7.10 -5.20
C HIS A 100 3.76 6.53 -6.29
N GLU A 101 3.75 5.22 -6.49
CA GLU A 101 2.85 4.58 -7.46
C GLU A 101 1.37 4.77 -7.08
N ARG A 102 1.01 4.62 -5.81
CA ARG A 102 -0.36 4.90 -5.36
C ARG A 102 -0.76 6.35 -5.61
N ILE A 103 0.13 7.31 -5.36
CA ILE A 103 -0.11 8.72 -5.68
C ILE A 103 -0.28 8.92 -7.19
N ARG A 104 0.56 8.30 -8.01
CA ARG A 104 0.46 8.37 -9.47
C ARG A 104 -0.89 7.86 -9.95
N LEU A 105 -1.30 6.67 -9.50
CA LEU A 105 -2.58 6.06 -9.83
C LEU A 105 -3.76 6.93 -9.39
N ALA A 106 -3.73 7.46 -8.17
CA ALA A 106 -4.76 8.36 -7.66
C ALA A 106 -4.89 9.62 -8.54
N ARG A 107 -3.76 10.24 -8.91
CA ARG A 107 -3.75 11.41 -9.80
C ARG A 107 -4.26 11.11 -11.19
N THR A 108 -3.94 9.93 -11.74
CA THR A 108 -4.45 9.50 -13.04
C THR A 108 -5.98 9.39 -13.01
N ILE A 109 -6.53 8.80 -11.95
CA ILE A 109 -7.97 8.71 -11.77
C ILE A 109 -8.59 10.10 -11.63
N GLU A 110 -8.03 10.96 -10.78
CA GLU A 110 -8.51 12.33 -10.53
C GLU A 110 -8.46 13.23 -11.77
N ALA A 111 -7.58 12.93 -12.73
CA ALA A 111 -7.46 13.66 -13.99
C ALA A 111 -8.48 13.23 -15.05
N THR A 112 -9.29 12.19 -14.78
CA THR A 112 -10.31 11.71 -15.72
C THR A 112 -11.50 12.66 -15.70
N ASP A 113 -11.93 13.13 -16.88
CA ASP A 113 -13.11 14.00 -16.98
C ASP A 113 -14.37 13.23 -16.55
N PRO A 114 -15.21 13.76 -15.64
CA PRO A 114 -16.45 13.13 -15.24
C PRO A 114 -17.36 12.67 -16.39
N VAL A 115 -17.33 13.37 -17.53
CA VAL A 115 -18.15 13.06 -18.71
C VAL A 115 -17.67 11.81 -19.43
N ASP A 116 -16.38 11.49 -19.31
CA ASP A 116 -15.73 10.34 -19.94
C ASP A 116 -15.75 9.09 -19.04
N ILE A 117 -16.19 9.22 -17.78
CA ILE A 117 -16.25 8.08 -16.86
C ILE A 117 -17.46 7.23 -17.17
N ASP A 118 -17.22 6.08 -17.81
CA ASP A 118 -18.18 5.01 -17.94
C ASP A 118 -17.73 3.74 -17.17
N PHE A 119 -18.52 2.68 -17.32
CA PHE A 119 -18.22 1.39 -16.71
C PHE A 119 -16.86 0.82 -17.15
N VAL A 120 -16.51 0.94 -18.43
CA VAL A 120 -15.28 0.38 -18.99
C VAL A 120 -14.06 1.10 -18.42
N VAL A 121 -14.10 2.43 -18.43
CA VAL A 121 -13.04 3.28 -17.85
C VAL A 121 -12.84 2.98 -16.37
N ALA A 122 -13.93 2.87 -15.60
CA ALA A 122 -13.84 2.53 -14.19
C ALA A 122 -13.19 1.15 -13.98
N VAL A 123 -13.61 0.12 -14.71
CA VAL A 123 -13.03 -1.23 -14.60
C VAL A 123 -11.55 -1.23 -14.96
N GLU A 124 -11.14 -0.51 -16.00
CA GLU A 124 -9.72 -0.42 -16.39
C GLU A 124 -8.87 0.16 -15.27
N HIS A 125 -9.30 1.26 -14.65
CA HIS A 125 -8.60 1.83 -13.50
C HIS A 125 -8.53 0.86 -12.31
N TYR A 126 -9.65 0.20 -11.98
CA TYR A 126 -9.67 -0.79 -10.89
C TYR A 126 -8.69 -1.94 -11.15
N ARG A 127 -8.63 -2.46 -12.38
CA ARG A 127 -7.72 -3.55 -12.76
C ARG A 127 -6.26 -3.14 -12.77
N VAL A 128 -5.94 -1.93 -13.21
CA VAL A 128 -4.58 -1.39 -13.12
C VAL A 128 -4.15 -1.31 -11.66
N VAL A 129 -5.03 -0.80 -10.78
CA VAL A 129 -4.72 -0.73 -9.34
C VAL A 129 -4.57 -2.12 -8.72
N LEU A 130 -5.46 -3.07 -9.01
CA LEU A 130 -5.35 -4.46 -8.53
C LEU A 130 -4.04 -5.12 -8.99
N SER A 131 -3.64 -4.89 -10.23
CA SER A 131 -2.38 -5.42 -10.78
C SER A 131 -1.17 -4.82 -10.05
N GLN A 132 -1.18 -3.52 -9.80
CA GLN A 132 -0.12 -2.86 -9.03
C GLN A 132 -0.08 -3.36 -7.59
N PHE A 133 -1.25 -3.51 -6.95
CA PHE A 133 -1.35 -4.03 -5.59
C PHE A 133 -0.72 -5.42 -5.46
N LYS A 134 -0.96 -6.29 -6.44
CA LYS A 134 -0.36 -7.64 -6.47
C LYS A 134 1.17 -7.56 -6.48
N ILE A 135 1.74 -6.64 -7.26
CA ILE A 135 3.19 -6.43 -7.32
C ILE A 135 3.72 -5.92 -5.98
N ASP A 136 3.05 -4.91 -5.40
CA ASP A 136 3.43 -4.31 -4.12
C ASP A 136 3.41 -5.34 -2.99
N TYR A 137 2.35 -6.15 -2.91
CA TYR A 137 2.18 -7.20 -1.92
C TYR A 137 3.21 -8.32 -2.09
N VAL A 138 3.47 -8.77 -3.33
CA VAL A 138 4.50 -9.77 -3.60
C VAL A 138 5.88 -9.26 -3.19
N ASN A 139 6.20 -8.00 -3.48
CA ASN A 139 7.48 -7.41 -3.09
C ASN A 139 7.63 -7.35 -1.56
N LEU A 140 6.58 -6.94 -0.84
CA LEU A 140 6.55 -6.97 0.63
C LEU A 140 6.72 -8.41 1.14
N CYS A 141 6.01 -9.39 0.59
CA CYS A 141 6.13 -10.79 0.97
C CYS A 141 7.52 -11.38 0.68
N ILE A 142 8.15 -11.04 -0.45
CA ILE A 142 9.50 -11.47 -0.80
C ILE A 142 10.50 -10.90 0.21
N LEU A 143 10.40 -9.61 0.52
CA LEU A 143 11.19 -8.99 1.58
C LEU A 143 10.99 -9.71 2.91
N PHE A 144 9.74 -10.04 3.27
CA PHE A 144 9.48 -10.78 4.50
C PHE A 144 10.07 -12.20 4.48
N LYS A 145 10.02 -12.88 3.34
CA LYS A 145 10.56 -14.23 3.22
C LYS A 145 12.09 -14.27 3.27
N ILE A 146 12.75 -13.30 2.60
CA ILE A 146 14.20 -13.18 2.56
C ILE A 146 14.74 -12.74 3.92
N THR A 147 14.12 -11.74 4.55
CA THR A 147 14.62 -11.15 5.80
C THR A 147 14.27 -12.01 7.03
N PHE A 148 13.16 -12.74 7.02
CA PHE A 148 12.65 -13.40 8.23
C PHE A 148 12.57 -14.92 8.17
N ASN A 149 12.93 -15.56 7.04
CA ASN A 149 12.71 -16.99 6.82
C ASN A 149 11.24 -17.38 7.15
N TYR A 150 10.31 -16.43 6.90
CA TYR A 150 8.94 -16.49 7.40
C TYR A 150 8.13 -17.51 6.60
N SER A 151 7.88 -18.67 7.20
CA SER A 151 7.00 -19.71 6.66
C SER A 151 5.50 -19.36 6.73
N LYS A 152 5.15 -18.25 7.39
CA LYS A 152 3.77 -17.79 7.61
C LYS A 152 3.31 -16.68 6.67
N CYS A 153 4.16 -16.17 5.77
CA CYS A 153 3.70 -15.41 4.61
C CYS A 153 2.99 -16.39 3.67
N ARG A 154 1.80 -16.85 4.06
CA ARG A 154 0.92 -17.62 3.19
C ARG A 154 0.50 -16.64 2.10
N ILE A 155 1.02 -16.85 0.90
CA ILE A 155 0.43 -16.37 -0.34
C ILE A 155 -0.93 -17.06 -0.44
N SER A 156 -1.88 -16.59 0.35
CA SER A 156 -3.29 -16.85 0.17
C SER A 156 -3.91 -15.56 -0.31
N ILE A 157 -3.33 -15.00 -1.38
CA ILE A 157 -4.13 -14.13 -2.24
C ILE A 157 -5.03 -15.09 -2.99
N VAL A 158 -6.18 -15.36 -2.39
CA VAL A 158 -7.28 -16.02 -3.08
C VAL A 158 -7.81 -14.99 -4.08
N PHE A 159 -7.16 -14.93 -5.24
CA PHE A 159 -7.78 -14.42 -6.46
C PHE A 159 -8.71 -15.55 -6.94
N PHE A 160 -10.02 -15.37 -6.75
CA PHE A 160 -11.01 -16.03 -7.59
C PHE A 160 -11.41 -15.02 -8.66
#